data_AF-A0A5M5ZMF4-F1
#
_entry.id   AF-A0A5M5ZMF4-F1
#
_cell.length_a   1.000
_cell.length_b   1.000
_cell.length_c   1.000
_cell.angle_alpha   90.00
_cell.angle_beta   90.00
_cell.angle_gamma   90.00
#
_symmetry.space_group_name_H-M   'P 1'
#
loop_
_entity.id
_entity.type
_entity.pdbx_description
1 polymer ?
#
loop_
_entity_poly.entity_id
_entity_poly.type
_entity_poly.pdbx_seq_one_letter_code
_entity_poly.pdbx_strand_id
1 'polypeptide(L)'
;MGGCNEDKFLKEDPRDALYPENLLVDYNGFKSMITPLYGLMRAEYRRADAMGGSIALCLHSAWGGGVDNSWANNSHAEMKFLYNPKGITYTDLAIWNNIFQWGYRIINTANMVISRADNDGINWGSGADAENRKNEVLAEARFFRAWAYRHLTYSFGAVPLSTQEITGLNYRDDWDRASLSSIREVMAEDFQFAVDNLPLRTSNNSKVSGAVARHY
;
A
#
# COMPACT_ATOMS: atom_id res chain seq x y z
N MET A 1 12.62 -53.53 9.33
CA MET A 1 11.50 -52.85 8.63
C MET A 1 11.81 -51.36 8.65
N GLY A 2 12.31 -50.80 7.54
CA GLY A 2 12.42 -49.35 7.39
C GLY A 2 11.08 -48.83 6.88
N GLY A 3 10.35 -48.09 7.71
CA GLY A 3 9.10 -47.45 7.29
C GLY A 3 9.36 -46.39 6.21
N CYS A 4 8.38 -46.15 5.35
CA CYS A 4 8.44 -45.09 4.35
C CYS A 4 8.70 -43.74 5.03
N ASN A 5 9.62 -42.96 4.48
CA ASN A 5 9.87 -41.59 4.94
C ASN A 5 8.75 -40.68 4.40
N GLU A 6 7.70 -40.50 5.20
CA GLU A 6 6.49 -39.74 4.84
C GLU A 6 6.77 -38.22 4.71
N ASP A 7 7.87 -37.71 5.29
CA ASP A 7 8.21 -36.28 5.29
C ASP A 7 8.51 -35.72 3.89
N LYS A 8 8.95 -36.56 2.95
CA LYS A 8 9.14 -36.17 1.53
C LYS A 8 7.92 -36.47 0.67
N PHE A 9 7.15 -37.49 1.01
CA PHE A 9 5.98 -37.90 0.24
C PHE A 9 4.83 -36.89 0.37
N LEU A 10 4.67 -36.28 1.55
CA LEU A 10 3.60 -35.32 1.86
C LEU A 10 3.93 -33.86 1.48
N LYS A 11 5.07 -33.60 0.83
CA LYS A 11 5.43 -32.26 0.35
C LYS A 11 5.06 -32.11 -1.11
N GLU A 12 3.92 -31.49 -1.37
CA GLU A 12 3.53 -31.07 -2.72
C GLU A 12 4.20 -29.73 -3.06
N ASP A 13 4.83 -29.66 -4.24
CA ASP A 13 5.41 -28.44 -4.83
C ASP A 13 4.48 -27.94 -5.95
N PRO A 14 3.52 -27.05 -5.64
CA PRO A 14 2.57 -26.55 -6.63
C PRO A 14 3.28 -25.57 -7.59
N ARG A 15 3.78 -26.10 -8.71
CA ARG A 15 4.56 -25.33 -9.70
C ARG A 15 3.78 -24.24 -10.44
N ASP A 16 2.46 -24.40 -10.53
CA ASP A 16 1.59 -23.51 -11.30
C ASP A 16 0.89 -22.44 -10.42
N ALA A 17 1.09 -22.48 -9.11
CA ALA A 17 0.48 -21.54 -8.17
C ALA A 17 1.51 -20.52 -7.69
N LEU A 18 1.26 -19.24 -7.94
CA LEU A 18 2.07 -18.15 -7.40
C LEU A 18 1.63 -17.86 -5.97
N TYR A 19 2.51 -18.19 -5.02
CA TYR A 19 2.33 -17.87 -3.61
C TYR A 19 3.42 -16.90 -3.16
N PRO A 20 3.17 -16.07 -2.14
CA PRO A 20 4.21 -15.22 -1.58
C PRO A 20 5.50 -15.97 -1.21
N GLU A 21 5.42 -17.23 -0.79
CA GLU A 21 6.56 -18.07 -0.39
C GLU A 21 7.45 -18.52 -1.56
N ASN A 22 6.91 -18.63 -2.78
CA ASN A 22 7.67 -19.00 -3.97
C ASN A 22 7.99 -17.79 -4.87
N LEU A 23 7.24 -16.70 -4.74
CA LEU A 23 7.47 -15.46 -5.47
C LEU A 23 8.53 -14.61 -4.78
N LEU A 24 8.46 -14.44 -3.45
CA LEU A 24 9.34 -13.53 -2.71
C LEU A 24 10.61 -14.25 -2.26
N VAL A 25 11.36 -14.79 -3.22
CA VAL A 25 12.61 -15.55 -2.99
C VAL A 25 13.84 -14.85 -3.59
N ASP A 26 13.64 -13.89 -4.49
CA ASP A 26 14.72 -13.14 -5.13
C ASP A 26 14.29 -11.69 -5.44
N TYR A 27 15.27 -10.87 -5.85
CA TYR A 27 15.03 -9.47 -6.20
C TYR A 27 13.91 -9.26 -7.23
N ASN A 28 13.80 -10.09 -8.26
CA ASN A 28 12.78 -9.92 -9.31
C ASN A 28 11.38 -10.24 -8.80
N GLY A 29 11.26 -11.23 -7.92
CA GLY A 29 10.06 -11.55 -7.18
C GLY A 29 9.55 -10.37 -6.37
N PHE A 30 10.44 -9.73 -5.61
CA PHE A 30 10.12 -8.53 -4.86
C PHE A 30 9.71 -7.36 -5.78
N LYS A 31 10.42 -7.10 -6.89
CA LYS A 31 10.03 -6.06 -7.86
C LYS A 31 8.67 -6.33 -8.51
N SER A 32 8.31 -7.61 -8.68
CA SER A 32 6.99 -8.01 -9.16
C SER A 32 5.89 -7.62 -8.17
N MET A 33 6.16 -7.66 -6.85
CA MET A 33 5.23 -7.20 -5.81
C MET A 33 5.20 -5.68 -5.60
N ILE A 34 6.29 -4.99 -5.91
CA ILE A 34 6.28 -3.52 -5.97
C ILE A 34 5.37 -3.00 -7.10
N THR A 35 5.31 -3.69 -8.24
CA THR A 35 4.52 -3.25 -9.40
C THR A 35 3.02 -3.04 -9.08
N PRO A 36 2.34 -3.93 -8.33
CA PRO A 36 1.02 -3.70 -7.77
C PRO A 36 0.90 -2.43 -6.93
N LEU A 37 1.88 -2.07 -6.08
CA LEU A 37 1.83 -0.84 -5.28
C LEU A 37 1.73 0.40 -6.16
N TYR A 38 2.53 0.46 -7.23
CA TYR A 38 2.38 1.50 -8.26
C TYR A 38 1.00 1.48 -8.92
N GLY A 39 0.45 0.29 -9.19
CA GLY A 39 -0.89 0.11 -9.74
C GLY A 39 -1.99 0.61 -8.82
N LEU A 40 -1.88 0.34 -7.52
CA LEU A 40 -2.79 0.80 -6.48
C LEU A 40 -2.69 2.32 -6.31
N MET A 41 -1.49 2.90 -6.32
CA MET A 41 -1.31 4.35 -6.31
C MET A 41 -2.02 5.01 -7.50
N ARG A 42 -1.82 4.48 -8.72
CA ARG A 42 -2.51 4.97 -9.92
C ARG A 42 -4.03 4.80 -9.86
N ALA A 43 -4.55 3.88 -9.04
CA ALA A 43 -5.98 3.67 -8.90
C ALA A 43 -6.70 4.87 -8.25
N GLU A 44 -5.97 5.80 -7.62
CA GLU A 44 -6.50 7.09 -7.17
C GLU A 44 -7.26 7.83 -8.29
N TYR A 45 -6.73 7.77 -9.52
CA TYR A 45 -7.32 8.41 -10.71
C TYR A 45 -8.18 7.45 -11.54
N ARG A 46 -8.48 6.25 -11.04
CA ARG A 46 -9.46 5.34 -11.64
C ARG A 46 -10.83 5.56 -11.03
N ARG A 47 -11.87 5.08 -11.72
CA ARG A 47 -13.24 5.17 -11.22
C ARG A 47 -13.38 4.48 -9.86
N ALA A 48 -14.05 5.15 -8.94
CA ALA A 48 -14.27 4.67 -7.58
C ALA A 48 -15.21 3.45 -7.55
N ASP A 49 -16.07 3.27 -8.55
CA ASP A 49 -16.91 2.07 -8.72
C ASP A 49 -16.11 0.77 -8.94
N ALA A 50 -14.82 0.85 -9.30
CA ALA A 50 -13.95 -0.32 -9.42
C ALA A 50 -13.76 -1.08 -8.09
N MET A 51 -14.10 -0.46 -6.95
CA MET A 51 -14.07 -1.05 -5.63
C MET A 51 -15.46 -1.39 -5.09
N GLY A 52 -16.50 -1.24 -5.93
CA GLY A 52 -17.90 -1.44 -5.58
C GLY A 52 -18.68 -0.13 -5.54
N GLY A 53 -20.01 -0.26 -5.60
CA GLY A 53 -20.93 0.87 -5.71
C GLY A 53 -21.09 1.38 -7.14
N SER A 54 -21.91 2.41 -7.31
CA SER A 54 -22.22 3.03 -8.61
C SER A 54 -21.62 4.43 -8.70
N ILE A 55 -20.34 4.60 -8.35
CA ILE A 55 -19.68 5.92 -8.27
C ILE A 55 -18.99 6.25 -9.60
N ALA A 56 -19.60 7.12 -10.40
CA ALA A 56 -19.12 7.51 -11.72
C ALA A 56 -17.95 8.54 -11.73
N LEU A 57 -17.24 8.68 -10.61
CA LEU A 57 -16.10 9.60 -10.44
C LEU A 57 -14.85 8.84 -10.01
N CYS A 58 -13.67 9.45 -10.12
CA CYS A 58 -12.45 8.85 -9.57
C CYS A 58 -12.33 9.06 -8.06
N LEU A 59 -11.50 8.25 -7.38
CA LEU A 59 -11.26 8.41 -5.94
C LEU A 59 -10.74 9.82 -5.62
N HIS A 60 -9.85 10.34 -6.47
CA HIS A 60 -9.29 11.70 -6.35
C HIS A 60 -10.37 12.81 -6.23
N SER A 61 -11.55 12.60 -6.83
CA SER A 61 -12.64 13.59 -6.78
C SER A 61 -13.12 13.88 -5.35
N ALA A 62 -12.89 12.98 -4.40
CA ALA A 62 -13.24 13.18 -2.99
C ALA A 62 -12.46 14.32 -2.32
N TRP A 63 -11.24 14.61 -2.79
CA TRP A 63 -10.40 15.69 -2.26
C TRP A 63 -10.35 16.92 -3.17
N GLY A 64 -10.73 16.76 -4.45
CA GLY A 64 -10.66 17.82 -5.45
C GLY A 64 -11.96 18.58 -5.68
N GLY A 65 -13.12 18.05 -5.27
CA GLY A 65 -14.43 18.67 -5.51
C GLY A 65 -15.17 19.06 -4.23
N GLY A 66 -16.24 19.86 -4.37
CA GLY A 66 -16.93 20.45 -3.22
C GLY A 66 -16.18 21.63 -2.60
N VAL A 67 -15.24 22.20 -3.36
CA VAL A 67 -14.39 23.34 -3.00
C VAL A 67 -14.58 24.47 -4.01
N ASP A 68 -13.95 25.62 -3.78
CA ASP A 68 -14.00 26.79 -4.66
C ASP A 68 -13.49 26.54 -6.09
N ASN A 69 -12.52 25.62 -6.24
CA ASN A 69 -11.91 25.29 -7.52
C ASN A 69 -12.70 24.26 -8.36
N SER A 70 -13.58 23.47 -7.75
CA SER A 70 -14.36 22.45 -8.46
C SER A 70 -15.64 22.08 -7.70
N TRP A 71 -16.76 22.12 -8.41
CA TRP A 71 -18.10 21.91 -7.88
C TRP A 71 -18.92 21.01 -8.80
N ALA A 72 -19.75 20.14 -8.22
CA ALA A 72 -20.59 19.23 -9.00
C ALA A 72 -21.91 19.89 -9.43
N ASN A 73 -22.25 19.79 -10.73
CA ASN A 73 -23.53 20.29 -11.27
C ASN A 73 -24.71 19.33 -11.03
N ASN A 74 -24.44 18.09 -10.60
CA ASN A 74 -25.46 17.05 -10.37
C ASN A 74 -25.26 16.38 -9.01
N SER A 75 -26.36 15.97 -8.38
CA SER A 75 -26.34 15.23 -7.12
C SER A 75 -26.20 13.72 -7.37
N HIS A 76 -24.99 13.18 -7.23
CA HIS A 76 -24.83 11.74 -7.05
C HIS A 76 -24.96 11.38 -5.57
N ALA A 77 -25.68 10.32 -5.22
CA ALA A 77 -25.99 9.99 -3.82
C ALA A 77 -24.75 9.75 -2.96
N GLU A 78 -23.72 9.14 -3.55
CA GLU A 78 -22.44 8.85 -2.89
C GLU A 78 -21.47 10.04 -2.83
N MET A 79 -21.79 11.15 -3.50
CA MET A 79 -20.89 12.30 -3.64
C MET A 79 -21.63 13.61 -3.36
N LYS A 80 -22.65 13.56 -2.49
CA LYS A 80 -23.49 14.74 -2.23
C LYS A 80 -22.72 15.92 -1.64
N PHE A 81 -21.65 15.63 -0.92
CA PHE A 81 -20.76 16.65 -0.35
C PHE A 81 -20.08 17.54 -1.42
N LEU A 82 -19.96 17.06 -2.67
CA LEU A 82 -19.37 17.83 -3.77
C LEU A 82 -20.25 18.98 -4.28
N TYR A 83 -21.56 18.94 -4.00
CA TYR A 83 -22.50 20.03 -4.34
C TYR A 83 -23.19 20.62 -3.10
N ASN A 84 -23.10 19.96 -1.95
CA ASN A 84 -23.64 20.44 -0.69
C ASN A 84 -22.68 20.05 0.43
N PRO A 85 -21.66 20.88 0.71
CA PRO A 85 -20.61 20.57 1.69
C PRO A 85 -21.13 20.22 3.08
N LYS A 86 -22.34 20.67 3.45
CA LYS A 86 -23.00 20.24 4.70
C LYS A 86 -23.23 18.72 4.78
N GLY A 87 -23.25 18.04 3.64
CA GLY A 87 -23.35 16.57 3.54
C GLY A 87 -22.04 15.82 3.77
N ILE A 88 -20.92 16.49 4.05
CA ILE A 88 -19.66 15.78 4.37
C ILE A 88 -19.73 14.99 5.69
N THR A 89 -20.79 15.19 6.48
CA THR A 89 -21.02 14.51 7.76
C THR A 89 -21.50 13.06 7.61
N TYR A 90 -21.86 12.60 6.41
CA TYR A 90 -22.24 11.20 6.18
C TYR A 90 -20.99 10.31 6.23
N THR A 91 -20.90 9.48 7.27
CA THR A 91 -19.73 8.63 7.54
C THR A 91 -19.77 7.29 6.80
N ASP A 92 -20.88 6.96 6.16
CA ASP A 92 -21.20 5.65 5.58
C ASP A 92 -21.28 5.65 4.05
N LEU A 93 -20.93 6.75 3.39
CA LEU A 93 -20.89 6.81 1.93
C LEU A 93 -19.86 5.82 1.37
N ALA A 94 -20.21 5.15 0.27
CA ALA A 94 -19.38 4.14 -0.36
C ALA A 94 -18.02 4.69 -0.81
N ILE A 95 -17.93 5.98 -1.17
CA ILE A 95 -16.65 6.61 -1.52
C ILE A 95 -15.65 6.56 -0.35
N TRP A 96 -16.09 6.83 0.88
CA TRP A 96 -15.22 6.82 2.05
C TRP A 96 -14.79 5.40 2.42
N ASN A 97 -15.71 4.43 2.31
CA ASN A 97 -15.37 3.03 2.46
C ASN A 97 -14.33 2.58 1.41
N ASN A 98 -14.52 2.97 0.14
CA ASN A 98 -13.61 2.64 -0.94
C ASN A 98 -12.22 3.25 -0.70
N ILE A 99 -12.12 4.51 -0.28
CA ILE A 99 -10.86 5.17 0.08
C ILE A 99 -10.17 4.47 1.25
N PHE A 100 -10.94 4.14 2.30
CA PHE A 100 -10.40 3.48 3.48
C PHE A 100 -9.82 2.10 3.12
N GLN A 101 -10.60 1.26 2.42
CA GLN A 101 -10.15 -0.06 1.97
C GLN A 101 -8.96 0.04 1.01
N TRP A 102 -8.96 1.03 0.12
CA TRP A 102 -7.88 1.26 -0.84
C TRP A 102 -6.56 1.58 -0.13
N GLY A 103 -6.59 2.50 0.85
CA GLY A 103 -5.42 2.85 1.65
C GLY A 103 -4.86 1.64 2.41
N TYR A 104 -5.73 0.86 3.06
CA TYR A 104 -5.27 -0.34 3.77
C TYR A 104 -4.83 -1.49 2.86
N ARG A 105 -5.35 -1.59 1.63
CA ARG A 105 -4.79 -2.51 0.62
C ARG A 105 -3.34 -2.17 0.31
N ILE A 106 -3.02 -0.88 0.13
CA ILE A 106 -1.63 -0.43 -0.11
C ILE A 106 -0.75 -0.74 1.10
N ILE A 107 -1.21 -0.40 2.31
CA ILE A 107 -0.47 -0.64 3.57
C ILE A 107 -0.18 -2.14 3.75
N ASN A 108 -1.18 -3.00 3.57
CA ASN A 108 -1.01 -4.44 3.76
C ASN A 108 -0.04 -5.05 2.73
N THR A 109 -0.13 -4.61 1.46
CA THR A 109 0.83 -5.05 0.42
C THR A 109 2.25 -4.55 0.73
N ALA A 110 2.40 -3.31 1.17
CA ALA A 110 3.70 -2.76 1.56
C ALA A 110 4.30 -3.48 2.77
N ASN A 111 3.49 -3.74 3.81
CA ASN A 111 3.90 -4.47 5.00
C ASN A 111 4.36 -5.89 4.66
N MET A 112 3.65 -6.61 3.78
CA MET A 112 4.09 -7.93 3.30
C MET A 112 5.48 -7.86 2.65
N VAL A 113 5.70 -6.89 1.75
CA VAL A 113 7.00 -6.70 1.10
C VAL A 113 8.10 -6.40 2.13
N ILE A 114 7.82 -5.50 3.08
CA ILE A 114 8.78 -5.10 4.12
C ILE A 114 9.12 -6.28 5.03
N SER A 115 8.10 -6.94 5.61
CA SER A 115 8.29 -8.04 6.55
C SER A 115 9.03 -9.23 5.90
N ARG A 116 8.71 -9.56 4.65
CA ARG A 116 9.32 -10.74 3.98
C ARG A 116 10.70 -10.46 3.40
N ALA A 117 11.08 -9.21 3.17
CA ALA A 117 12.42 -8.87 2.68
C ALA A 117 13.54 -9.21 3.68
N ASP A 118 13.18 -9.37 4.96
CA ASP A 118 14.06 -9.79 6.05
C ASP A 118 14.08 -11.30 6.29
N ASN A 119 13.33 -12.09 5.51
CA ASN A 119 13.37 -13.55 5.63
C ASN A 119 14.75 -14.12 5.28
N ASP A 120 15.06 -15.26 5.87
CA ASP A 120 16.27 -16.01 5.54
C ASP A 120 16.19 -16.61 4.12
N GLY A 121 17.34 -16.69 3.45
CA GLY A 121 17.46 -17.38 2.16
C GLY A 121 17.02 -16.58 0.94
N ILE A 122 16.66 -15.30 1.09
CA ILE A 122 16.34 -14.44 -0.05
C ILE A 122 17.60 -14.17 -0.88
N ASN A 123 17.52 -14.44 -2.18
CA ASN A 123 18.60 -14.17 -3.12
C ASN A 123 18.56 -12.70 -3.59
N TRP A 124 19.26 -11.84 -2.86
CA TRP A 124 19.48 -10.45 -3.23
C TRP A 124 20.64 -10.26 -4.23
N GLY A 125 21.41 -11.31 -4.53
CA GLY A 125 22.67 -11.25 -5.26
C GLY A 125 23.87 -11.32 -4.33
N SER A 126 25.00 -10.72 -4.72
CA SER A 126 26.26 -10.76 -3.95
C SER A 126 26.84 -9.37 -3.69
N GLY A 127 27.59 -9.24 -2.58
CA GLY A 127 28.31 -8.02 -2.23
C GLY A 127 27.42 -6.80 -2.00
N ALA A 128 27.94 -5.61 -2.28
CA ALA A 128 27.23 -4.34 -2.10
C ALA A 128 25.96 -4.22 -2.96
N ASP A 129 25.92 -4.91 -4.11
CA ASP A 129 24.74 -4.92 -4.98
C ASP A 129 23.55 -5.65 -4.36
N ALA A 130 23.78 -6.59 -3.45
CA ALA A 130 22.72 -7.28 -2.74
C ALA A 130 22.02 -6.35 -1.76
N GLU A 131 22.80 -5.62 -0.96
CA GLU A 131 22.30 -4.65 0.00
C GLU A 131 21.57 -3.50 -0.70
N ASN A 132 22.14 -2.97 -1.79
CA ASN A 132 21.50 -1.93 -2.59
C ASN A 132 20.14 -2.38 -3.16
N ARG A 133 20.04 -3.62 -3.66
CA ARG A 133 18.78 -4.16 -4.18
C ARG A 133 17.72 -4.34 -3.09
N LYS A 134 18.12 -4.85 -1.92
CA LYS A 134 17.23 -4.98 -0.76
C LYS A 134 16.72 -3.60 -0.33
N ASN A 135 17.62 -2.63 -0.18
CA ASN A 135 17.29 -1.28 0.24
C ASN A 135 16.43 -0.54 -0.78
N GLU A 136 16.64 -0.75 -2.09
CA GLU A 136 15.73 -0.21 -3.13
C GLU A 136 14.30 -0.72 -2.93
N VAL A 137 14.12 -2.04 -2.74
CA VAL A 137 12.79 -2.65 -2.52
C VAL A 137 12.13 -2.13 -1.25
N LEU A 138 12.88 -2.13 -0.13
CA LEU A 138 12.38 -1.64 1.15
C LEU A 138 11.99 -0.16 1.06
N ALA A 139 12.78 0.66 0.37
CA ALA A 139 12.52 2.07 0.19
C ALA A 139 11.26 2.35 -0.61
N GLU A 140 11.05 1.66 -1.73
CA GLU A 140 9.81 1.79 -2.50
C GLU A 140 8.59 1.36 -1.67
N ALA A 141 8.66 0.21 -0.99
CA ALA A 141 7.55 -0.28 -0.17
C ALA A 141 7.18 0.66 0.97
N ARG A 142 8.19 1.15 1.70
CA ARG A 142 8.01 2.14 2.78
C ARG A 142 7.42 3.44 2.27
N PHE A 143 7.89 3.95 1.14
CA PHE A 143 7.31 5.13 0.49
C PHE A 143 5.80 4.96 0.26
N PHE A 144 5.37 3.83 -0.32
CA PHE A 144 3.95 3.59 -0.57
C PHE A 144 3.13 3.46 0.72
N ARG A 145 3.69 2.85 1.77
CA ARG A 145 3.03 2.77 3.09
C ARG A 145 2.80 4.17 3.68
N ALA A 146 3.83 5.00 3.71
CA ALA A 146 3.72 6.37 4.20
C ALA A 146 2.76 7.23 3.35
N TRP A 147 2.81 7.06 2.02
CA TRP A 147 1.90 7.72 1.09
C TRP A 147 0.42 7.36 1.33
N ALA A 148 0.13 6.09 1.61
CA ALA A 148 -1.21 5.64 1.94
C ALA A 148 -1.68 6.19 3.30
N TYR A 149 -0.80 6.18 4.31
CA TYR A 149 -1.10 6.79 5.61
C TYR A 149 -1.38 8.28 5.51
N ARG A 150 -0.71 9.01 4.61
CA ARG A 150 -1.02 10.41 4.34
C ARG A 150 -2.46 10.60 3.88
N HIS A 151 -2.94 9.80 2.92
CA HIS A 151 -4.32 9.86 2.44
C HIS A 151 -5.32 9.52 3.54
N LEU A 152 -5.07 8.46 4.31
CA LEU A 152 -5.94 8.04 5.39
C LEU A 152 -6.02 9.10 6.51
N THR A 153 -4.89 9.64 6.94
CA THR A 153 -4.86 10.62 8.04
C THR A 153 -5.47 11.95 7.65
N TYR A 154 -5.31 12.38 6.40
CA TYR A 154 -5.93 13.62 5.91
C TYR A 154 -7.44 13.47 5.70
N SER A 155 -7.93 12.25 5.45
CA SER A 155 -9.35 11.99 5.25
C SER A 155 -10.10 11.67 6.56
N PHE A 156 -9.46 10.93 7.48
CA PHE A 156 -10.15 10.33 8.64
C PHE A 156 -9.54 10.72 10.00
N GLY A 157 -8.45 11.50 10.00
CA GLY A 157 -7.68 11.78 11.20
C GLY A 157 -6.96 10.53 11.72
N ALA A 158 -7.13 10.24 13.01
CA ALA A 158 -6.56 9.05 13.65
C ALA A 158 -7.12 7.75 13.01
N VAL A 159 -6.25 6.81 12.61
CA VAL A 159 -6.66 5.52 12.04
C VAL A 159 -5.84 4.38 12.65
N PRO A 160 -6.26 3.10 12.52
CA PRO A 160 -5.43 1.98 12.94
C PRO A 160 -4.02 1.98 12.31
N LEU A 161 -2.99 1.85 13.15
CA LEU A 161 -1.60 1.76 12.71
C LEU A 161 -1.18 0.28 12.59
N SER A 162 -0.83 -0.14 11.38
CA SER A 162 -0.40 -1.49 11.02
C SER A 162 0.93 -1.39 10.30
N THR A 163 1.98 -1.93 10.89
CA THR A 163 3.36 -1.86 10.38
C THR A 163 3.96 -3.23 10.05
N GLN A 164 3.19 -4.29 10.25
CA GLN A 164 3.59 -5.69 10.05
C GLN A 164 2.64 -6.38 9.08
N GLU A 165 3.13 -7.41 8.40
CA GLU A 165 2.29 -8.28 7.58
C GLU A 165 1.18 -8.91 8.42
N ILE A 166 -0.05 -8.90 7.90
CA ILE A 166 -1.18 -9.63 8.48
C ILE A 166 -1.27 -10.99 7.80
N THR A 167 -1.19 -12.03 8.60
CA THR A 167 -1.24 -13.45 8.25
C THR A 167 -2.40 -14.13 8.98
N GLY A 168 -2.65 -15.40 8.72
CA GLY A 168 -3.63 -16.17 9.49
C GLY A 168 -3.30 -16.30 10.99
N LEU A 169 -2.04 -16.10 11.40
CA LEU A 169 -1.59 -16.27 12.78
C LEU A 169 -1.74 -15.01 13.64
N ASN A 170 -1.70 -13.83 13.03
CA ASN A 170 -1.79 -12.54 13.72
C ASN A 170 -2.98 -11.69 13.22
N TYR A 171 -3.93 -12.30 12.51
CA TYR A 171 -5.19 -11.66 12.15
C TYR A 171 -5.91 -11.18 13.40
N ARG A 172 -6.45 -9.96 13.32
CA ARG A 172 -7.27 -9.35 14.36
C ARG A 172 -8.27 -8.38 13.75
N ASP A 173 -9.42 -8.23 14.38
CA ASP A 173 -10.51 -7.32 13.99
C ASP A 173 -10.80 -6.23 15.04
N ASP A 174 -10.14 -6.28 16.19
CA ASP A 174 -10.26 -5.37 17.33
C ASP A 174 -9.25 -4.21 17.27
N TRP A 175 -9.24 -3.47 16.16
CA TRP A 175 -8.27 -2.38 15.95
C TRP A 175 -8.64 -1.08 16.67
N ASP A 176 -7.71 -0.56 17.46
CA ASP A 176 -7.77 0.79 18.02
C ASP A 176 -7.21 1.83 17.04
N ARG A 177 -7.76 3.05 17.10
CA ARG A 177 -7.20 4.21 16.37
C ARG A 177 -5.91 4.66 17.05
N ALA A 178 -4.82 4.75 16.28
CA ALA A 178 -3.55 5.30 16.75
C ALA A 178 -3.57 6.84 16.72
N SER A 179 -2.74 7.48 17.55
CA SER A 179 -2.62 8.94 17.52
C SER A 179 -2.06 9.43 16.18
N LEU A 180 -2.43 10.64 15.77
CA LEU A 180 -1.87 11.24 14.56
C LEU A 180 -0.34 11.42 14.65
N SER A 181 0.21 11.61 15.84
CA SER A 181 1.65 11.75 16.03
C SER A 181 2.39 10.45 15.73
N SER A 182 1.92 9.31 16.25
CA SER A 182 2.60 8.02 16.02
C SER A 182 2.52 7.57 14.55
N ILE A 183 1.40 7.84 13.88
CA ILE A 183 1.27 7.57 12.44
C ILE A 183 2.26 8.45 11.64
N ARG A 184 2.39 9.73 12.00
CA ARG A 184 3.31 10.66 11.35
C ARG A 184 4.78 10.32 11.60
N GLU A 185 5.12 9.79 12.77
CA GLU A 185 6.46 9.27 13.06
C GLU A 185 6.82 8.14 12.09
N VAL A 186 5.94 7.14 11.93
CA VAL A 186 6.14 6.06 10.96
C VAL A 186 6.24 6.59 9.52
N MET A 187 5.39 7.55 9.14
CA MET A 187 5.46 8.18 7.81
C MET A 187 6.82 8.87 7.60
N ALA A 188 7.31 9.61 8.59
CA ALA A 188 8.58 10.32 8.50
C ALA A 188 9.77 9.36 8.38
N GLU A 189 9.79 8.29 9.18
CA GLU A 189 10.82 7.24 9.09
C GLU A 189 10.83 6.57 7.71
N ASP A 190 9.66 6.24 7.19
CA ASP A 190 9.52 5.59 5.90
C ASP A 190 9.92 6.49 4.72
N PHE A 191 9.52 7.76 4.73
CA PHE A 191 9.96 8.71 3.72
C PHE A 191 11.46 8.99 3.83
N GLN A 192 12.01 9.14 5.04
CA GLN A 192 13.44 9.35 5.24
C GLN A 192 14.25 8.16 4.72
N PHE A 193 13.83 6.93 5.05
CA PHE A 193 14.46 5.73 4.52
C PHE A 193 14.44 5.70 2.98
N ALA A 194 13.32 6.12 2.36
CA ALA A 194 13.24 6.21 0.92
C ALA A 194 14.14 7.30 0.32
N VAL A 195 14.32 8.43 1.01
CA VAL A 195 15.24 9.51 0.60
C VAL A 195 16.69 9.03 0.59
N ASP A 196 17.07 8.24 1.59
CA ASP A 196 18.46 7.79 1.80
C ASP A 196 18.86 6.65 0.85
N ASN A 197 17.89 5.84 0.42
CA ASN A 197 18.15 4.61 -0.33
C ASN A 197 17.70 4.64 -1.80
N LEU A 198 16.95 5.66 -2.23
CA LEU A 198 16.57 5.82 -3.64
C LEU A 198 17.42 6.88 -4.34
N PRO A 199 17.77 6.68 -5.63
CA PRO A 199 18.47 7.70 -6.40
C PRO A 199 17.60 8.95 -6.52
N LEU A 200 18.23 10.13 -6.49
CA LEU A 200 17.54 11.41 -6.63
C LEU A 200 16.68 11.46 -7.91
N ARG A 201 17.15 10.84 -8.99
CA ARG A 201 16.43 10.72 -10.26
C ARG A 201 16.49 9.28 -10.75
N THR A 202 15.40 8.83 -11.34
CA THR A 202 15.29 7.55 -12.04
C THR A 202 15.33 7.79 -13.55
N SER A 203 15.58 6.73 -14.33
CA SER A 203 15.56 6.81 -15.80
C SER A 203 14.17 7.04 -16.39
N ASN A 204 13.11 6.88 -15.59
CA ASN A 204 11.72 7.07 -15.99
C ASN A 204 10.91 7.67 -14.83
N ASN A 205 10.16 8.73 -15.10
CA ASN A 205 9.26 9.42 -14.16
C ASN A 205 8.10 8.55 -13.64
N SER A 206 7.94 7.32 -14.16
CA SER A 206 6.97 6.34 -13.69
C SER A 206 7.42 5.58 -12.42
N LYS A 207 8.65 5.83 -11.94
CA LYS A 207 9.21 5.23 -10.73
C LYS A 207 9.38 6.28 -9.63
N VAL A 208 9.10 5.90 -8.41
CA VAL A 208 9.42 6.66 -7.20
C VAL A 208 10.93 6.89 -7.17
N SER A 209 11.32 8.11 -6.84
CA SER A 209 12.71 8.53 -6.70
C SER A 209 12.93 9.19 -5.35
N GLY A 210 14.19 9.35 -4.96
CA GLY A 210 14.54 10.13 -3.78
C GLY A 210 14.12 11.61 -3.90
N ALA A 211 13.90 12.15 -5.10
CA ALA A 211 13.32 13.49 -5.25
C ALA A 211 11.82 13.51 -4.89
N VAL A 212 11.07 12.48 -5.30
CA VAL A 212 9.65 12.35 -4.94
C VAL A 212 9.51 12.13 -3.43
N ALA A 213 10.34 11.25 -2.84
CA ALA A 213 10.32 11.02 -1.39
C ALA A 213 10.58 12.30 -0.59
N ARG A 214 11.50 13.18 -1.03
CA ARG A 214 11.77 14.49 -0.38
C ARG A 214 10.63 15.51 -0.50
N HIS A 215 9.73 15.33 -1.47
CA HIS A 215 8.60 16.24 -1.65
C HIS A 215 7.50 16.03 -0.59
N TYR A 216 7.37 14.78 -0.12
CA TYR A 216 6.42 14.40 0.92
C TYR A 216 6.98 14.68 2.32
#